data_AF-A0AA39IW05-F1
#
_entry.id   AF-A0AA39IW05-F1
#
_cell.length_a   1.000
_cell.length_b   1.000
_cell.length_c   1.000
_cell.angle_alpha   90.00
_cell.angle_beta   90.00
_cell.angle_gamma   90.00
#
_symmetry.space_group_name_H-M   'P 1'
#
loop_
_entity.id
_entity.type
_entity.pdbx_description
1 polymer ?
#
loop_
_entity_poly.entity_id
_entity_poly.type
_entity_poly.pdbx_seq_one_letter_code
_entity_poly.pdbx_strand_id
1 'polypeptide(L)'
;MKQGVLLPYRVRLLLSDRHFRYRARRMETPGLTDTILPKRAANIRKMFNLSKEDDVRKKKENAKPYTKAPKIEHLVTPIRLQRRRHLRSVKRRKLEHQKEQKSDALIAKRVSEKKAKAGAIKASHHKTTTA
;
A
#
# COMPACT_ATOMS: atom_id res chain seq x y z
N MET A 1 37.19 -5.39 5.31
CA MET A 1 36.70 -6.40 6.24
C MET A 1 35.19 -6.38 6.22
N LYS A 2 34.57 -7.54 6.01
CA LYS A 2 33.13 -7.75 6.13
C LYS A 2 32.89 -8.29 7.53
N GLN A 3 32.00 -7.64 8.30
CA GLN A 3 31.70 -8.11 9.65
C GLN A 3 31.16 -9.55 9.58
N GLY A 4 31.64 -10.42 10.47
CA GLY A 4 31.31 -11.85 10.48
C GLY A 4 32.21 -12.75 9.62
N VAL A 5 33.25 -12.23 8.96
CA VAL A 5 34.29 -13.06 8.33
C VAL A 5 35.45 -13.24 9.30
N LEU A 6 35.58 -14.43 9.86
CA LEU A 6 36.54 -14.78 10.93
C LEU A 6 37.86 -15.37 10.38
N LEU A 7 38.27 -14.95 9.19
CA LEU A 7 39.53 -15.37 8.57
C LEU A 7 40.45 -14.16 8.45
N PRO A 8 41.74 -14.28 8.83
CA PRO A 8 42.68 -13.16 8.79
C PRO A 8 43.09 -12.78 7.35
N TYR A 9 42.79 -13.64 6.36
CA TYR A 9 43.10 -13.43 4.95
C TYR A 9 41.87 -13.00 4.12
N ARG A 10 42.12 -12.48 2.92
CA ARG A 10 41.06 -12.04 1.99
C ARG A 10 40.37 -13.26 1.38
N VAL A 11 39.05 -13.33 1.54
CA VAL A 11 38.20 -14.36 0.94
C VAL A 11 37.30 -13.77 -0.15
N ARG A 12 37.12 -14.53 -1.25
CA ARG A 12 36.12 -14.22 -2.27
C ARG A 12 34.78 -14.77 -1.79
N LEU A 13 33.80 -13.88 -1.61
CA LEU A 13 32.44 -14.25 -1.22
C LEU A 13 31.50 -13.87 -2.35
N LEU A 14 30.52 -14.73 -2.64
CA LEU A 14 29.38 -14.35 -3.48
C LEU A 14 28.49 -13.42 -2.66
N LEU A 15 28.44 -12.15 -3.05
CA LEU A 15 27.67 -11.13 -2.36
C LEU A 15 26.41 -10.79 -3.16
N SER A 16 25.29 -10.63 -2.45
CA SER A 16 23.99 -10.20 -2.99
C SER A 16 23.54 -8.86 -2.38
N ASP A 17 22.41 -8.32 -2.85
CA ASP A 17 21.88 -7.04 -2.38
C ASP A 17 21.80 -6.95 -0.85
N ARG A 18 22.28 -5.81 -0.31
CA ARG A 18 22.42 -5.49 1.13
C ARG A 18 23.62 -6.12 1.85
N HIS A 19 24.51 -6.82 1.15
CA HIS A 19 25.80 -7.18 1.72
C HIS A 19 26.72 -5.96 1.87
N PHE A 20 27.33 -5.82 3.04
CA PHE A 20 28.38 -4.82 3.27
C PHE A 20 29.51 -5.03 2.25
N ARG A 21 29.84 -3.98 1.48
CA ARG A 21 30.77 -3.95 0.33
C ARG A 21 30.26 -4.49 -1.01
N TYR A 22 29.02 -4.93 -1.10
CA TYR A 22 28.37 -5.18 -2.39
C TYR A 22 27.46 -4.00 -2.75
N ARG A 23 27.73 -3.37 -3.89
CA ARG A 23 26.86 -2.38 -4.50
C ARG A 23 26.44 -2.94 -5.85
N ALA A 24 25.19 -3.34 -5.99
CA ALA A 24 24.63 -3.65 -7.30
C ALA A 24 24.85 -2.46 -8.24
N ARG A 25 25.21 -2.72 -9.51
CA ARG A 25 25.29 -1.68 -10.54
C ARG A 25 23.92 -1.04 -10.68
N ARG A 26 23.74 0.14 -10.08
CA ARG A 26 22.60 1.04 -10.28
C ARG A 26 23.15 2.35 -10.84
N MET A 27 22.47 2.89 -11.85
CA MET A 27 22.74 4.22 -12.41
C MET A 27 22.90 5.23 -11.28
N GLU A 28 23.85 6.14 -11.47
CA GLU A 28 24.22 7.15 -10.49
C GLU A 28 23.00 7.95 -10.02
N THR A 29 22.74 7.88 -8.72
CA THR A 29 21.95 8.89 -8.03
C THR A 29 22.92 9.88 -7.39
N PRO A 30 22.76 11.19 -7.63
CA PRO A 30 23.74 12.19 -7.21
C PRO A 30 23.72 12.39 -5.69
N GLY A 31 24.91 12.58 -5.11
CA GLY A 31 25.09 13.36 -3.89
C GLY A 31 25.33 12.56 -2.60
N LEU A 32 26.60 12.29 -2.29
CA LEU A 32 27.07 11.79 -0.98
C LEU A 32 27.40 12.94 0.00
N THR A 33 27.14 14.21 -0.34
CA THR A 33 27.38 15.37 0.53
C THR A 33 26.31 16.45 0.31
N ASP A 34 25.07 16.16 0.70
CA ASP A 34 24.06 17.20 0.90
C ASP A 34 23.64 17.13 2.36
N THR A 35 23.73 18.25 3.07
CA THR A 35 23.07 18.48 4.36
C THR A 35 21.57 18.28 4.13
N ILE A 36 21.07 17.07 4.34
CA ILE A 36 19.71 16.67 4.00
C ILE A 36 18.75 17.39 4.94
N LEU A 37 18.34 18.60 4.58
CA LEU A 37 17.24 19.29 5.24
C LEU A 37 16.02 18.35 5.22
N PRO A 38 15.30 18.20 6.34
CA PRO A 38 14.23 17.24 6.43
C PRO A 38 13.12 17.56 5.43
N LYS A 39 12.86 16.66 4.47
CA LYS A 39 11.75 16.79 3.49
C LYS A 39 10.41 16.30 4.01
N ARG A 40 10.40 15.44 5.04
CA ARG A 40 9.18 14.83 5.60
C ARG A 40 8.56 15.69 6.70
N ALA A 41 7.24 15.89 6.68
CA ALA A 41 6.52 16.69 7.67
C ALA A 41 6.80 16.27 9.14
N ALA A 42 6.86 14.97 9.43
CA ALA A 42 7.15 14.48 10.79
C ALA A 42 8.58 14.82 11.26
N ASN A 43 9.56 14.81 10.36
CA ASN A 43 10.94 15.16 10.69
C ASN A 43 11.10 16.67 10.87
N ILE A 44 10.36 17.47 10.07
CA ILE A 44 10.30 18.94 10.24
C ILE A 44 9.74 19.29 11.62
N ARG A 45 8.65 18.64 12.05
CA ARG A 45 8.08 18.86 13.40
C ARG A 45 9.08 18.59 14.52
N LYS A 46 9.78 17.46 14.44
CA LYS A 46 10.83 17.10 15.42
C LYS A 46 11.99 18.10 15.44
N MET A 47 12.41 18.58 14.27
CA MET A 47 13.55 19.52 14.17
C MET A 47 13.23 20.89 14.76
N PHE A 48 11.99 21.34 14.65
CA PHE A 48 11.56 22.66 15.13
C PHE A 48 10.78 22.61 16.45
N ASN A 49 10.73 21.45 17.12
CA ASN A 49 9.93 21.22 18.35
C ASN A 49 8.47 21.67 18.22
N LEU A 50 7.87 21.45 17.04
CA LEU A 50 6.47 21.78 16.77
C LEU A 50 5.55 20.67 17.30
N SER A 51 4.36 21.08 17.73
CA SER A 51 3.25 20.17 18.03
C SER A 51 2.69 19.53 16.75
N LYS A 52 1.75 18.59 16.90
CA LYS A 52 1.15 17.88 15.76
C LYS A 52 0.13 18.76 15.01
N GLU A 53 -0.43 19.72 15.72
CA GLU A 53 -1.45 20.66 15.29
C GLU A 53 -0.84 21.81 14.49
N ASP A 54 0.44 22.10 14.71
CA ASP A 54 1.17 23.16 14.03
C ASP A 54 1.37 22.92 12.53
N ASP A 55 1.25 24.00 11.77
CA ASP A 55 1.46 24.01 10.31
C ASP A 55 2.94 24.14 9.97
N VAL A 56 3.48 23.08 9.37
CA VAL A 56 4.87 22.99 8.90
C VAL A 56 5.16 23.81 7.64
N ARG A 57 4.16 24.47 7.03
CA ARG A 57 4.35 25.33 5.84
C ARG A 57 4.89 26.71 6.18
N LYS A 58 4.68 27.19 7.41
CA LYS A 58 5.06 28.54 7.82
C LYS A 58 6.56 28.61 8.12
N LYS A 59 7.20 29.72 7.76
CA LYS A 59 8.58 30.04 8.17
C LYS A 59 8.55 30.83 9.48
N LYS A 60 9.63 30.77 10.27
CA LYS A 60 9.81 31.64 11.45
C LYS A 60 9.77 33.10 11.01
N GLU A 61 9.07 33.93 11.77
CA GLU A 61 8.64 35.28 11.41
C GLU A 61 9.80 36.29 11.19
N ASN A 62 11.02 35.98 11.67
CA ASN A 62 12.16 36.91 11.64
C ASN A 62 13.29 36.57 10.65
N ALA A 63 13.04 35.71 9.65
CA ALA A 63 14.04 35.35 8.64
C ALA A 63 13.78 36.04 7.30
N LYS A 64 14.86 36.53 6.65
CA LYS A 64 14.81 37.08 5.29
C LYS A 64 14.09 36.08 4.35
N PRO A 65 13.21 36.54 3.44
CA PRO A 65 12.40 35.66 2.61
C PRO A 65 13.28 34.87 1.63
N TYR A 66 13.65 33.66 2.03
CA TYR A 66 14.33 32.71 1.16
C TYR A 66 13.31 32.11 0.19
N THR A 67 13.58 32.08 -1.11
CA THR A 67 12.60 31.69 -2.14
C THR A 67 12.64 30.21 -2.51
N LYS A 68 13.75 29.52 -2.24
CA LYS A 68 13.90 28.09 -2.56
C LYS A 68 13.47 27.25 -1.36
N ALA A 69 12.50 26.34 -1.54
CA ALA A 69 12.09 25.41 -0.48
C ALA A 69 11.91 24.00 -1.05
N PRO A 70 12.34 22.95 -0.32
CA PRO A 70 12.04 21.59 -0.74
C PRO A 70 10.53 21.34 -0.65
N LYS A 71 10.01 20.55 -1.59
CA LYS A 71 8.63 20.05 -1.49
C LYS A 71 8.47 19.24 -0.20
N ILE A 72 7.55 19.67 0.66
CA ILE A 72 7.26 18.93 1.89
C ILE A 72 6.52 17.64 1.53
N GLU A 73 7.17 16.53 1.83
CA GLU A 73 6.61 15.20 1.69
C GLU A 73 5.74 14.84 2.89
N HIS A 74 4.75 13.98 2.66
CA HIS A 74 3.88 13.42 3.70
C HIS A 74 2.98 14.43 4.43
N LEU A 75 2.89 15.67 3.97
CA LEU A 75 1.92 16.63 4.50
C LEU A 75 0.47 16.17 4.23
N VAL A 76 -0.40 16.33 5.22
CA VAL A 76 -1.85 16.13 5.04
C VAL A 76 -2.40 17.30 4.24
N THR A 77 -2.87 17.02 3.03
CA THR A 77 -3.43 18.04 2.12
C THR A 77 -4.89 17.72 1.79
N PRO A 78 -5.71 18.72 1.41
CA PRO A 78 -7.11 18.50 1.03
C PRO A 78 -7.26 17.44 -0.06
N ILE A 79 -6.36 17.43 -1.05
CA ILE A 79 -6.35 16.42 -2.13
C ILE A 79 -6.10 15.00 -1.60
N ARG A 80 -5.23 14.82 -0.58
CA ARG A 80 -5.03 13.50 0.05
C ARG A 80 -6.28 13.05 0.80
N LEU A 81 -6.96 13.97 1.47
CA LEU A 81 -8.23 13.68 2.16
C LEU A 81 -9.34 13.32 1.17
N GLN A 82 -9.44 14.04 0.05
CA GLN A 82 -10.39 13.76 -1.03
C GLN A 82 -10.14 12.38 -1.65
N ARG A 83 -8.89 12.05 -2.01
CA ARG A 83 -8.52 10.71 -2.51
C ARG A 83 -8.89 9.61 -1.51
N ARG A 84 -8.65 9.83 -0.21
CA ARG A 84 -9.04 8.88 0.84
C ARG A 84 -10.56 8.71 0.96
N ARG A 85 -11.34 9.80 0.89
CA ARG A 85 -12.81 9.77 0.88
C ARG A 85 -13.34 9.02 -0.33
N HIS A 86 -12.78 9.27 -1.51
CA HIS A 86 -13.15 8.58 -2.74
C HIS A 86 -12.93 7.07 -2.62
N LEU A 87 -11.73 6.63 -2.20
CA LEU A 87 -11.44 5.21 -2.00
C LEU A 87 -12.40 4.53 -1.02
N ARG A 88 -12.76 5.21 0.07
CA ARG A 88 -13.78 4.71 1.03
C ARG A 88 -15.16 4.59 0.39
N SER A 89 -15.58 5.58 -0.40
CA SER A 89 -16.86 5.54 -1.11
C SER A 89 -16.93 4.40 -2.12
N VAL A 90 -15.88 4.21 -2.92
CA VAL A 90 -15.79 3.09 -3.88
C VAL A 90 -15.85 1.75 -3.15
N LYS A 91 -15.17 1.62 -2.00
CA LYS A 91 -15.22 0.40 -1.19
C LYS A 91 -16.63 0.10 -0.68
N ARG A 92 -17.36 1.12 -0.19
CA ARG A 92 -18.75 0.97 0.25
C ARG A 92 -19.67 0.52 -0.89
N ARG A 93 -19.62 1.20 -2.04
CA ARG A 93 -20.40 0.84 -3.23
C ARG A 93 -20.16 -0.61 -3.68
N LYS A 94 -18.90 -1.06 -3.67
CA LYS A 94 -18.56 -2.45 -4.01
C LYS A 94 -19.17 -3.46 -3.02
N LEU A 95 -19.16 -3.14 -1.73
CA LEU A 95 -19.75 -4.00 -0.70
C LEU A 95 -21.28 -4.04 -0.80
N GLU A 96 -21.93 -2.89 -1.05
CA GLU A 96 -23.38 -2.79 -1.28
C GLU A 96 -23.78 -3.61 -2.50
N HIS A 97 -23.10 -3.42 -3.62
CA HIS A 97 -23.36 -4.20 -4.83
C HIS A 97 -23.17 -5.71 -4.62
N GLN A 98 -22.13 -6.10 -3.88
CA GLN A 98 -21.93 -7.51 -3.54
C GLN A 98 -23.06 -8.07 -2.66
N LYS A 99 -23.59 -7.27 -1.72
CA LYS A 99 -24.73 -7.67 -0.88
C LYS A 99 -26.00 -7.83 -1.71
N GLU A 100 -26.29 -6.91 -2.62
CA GLU A 100 -27.44 -6.97 -3.53
C GLU A 100 -27.37 -8.20 -4.45
N GLN A 101 -26.20 -8.48 -5.04
CA GLN A 101 -25.98 -9.67 -5.86
C GLN A 101 -26.15 -10.98 -5.08
N LYS A 102 -25.75 -10.98 -3.80
CA LYS A 102 -25.93 -12.09 -2.87
C LYS A 102 -27.27 -12.05 -2.14
N SER A 103 -28.27 -11.34 -2.68
CA SER A 103 -29.62 -11.37 -2.14
C SER A 103 -30.12 -12.80 -2.03
N ASP A 104 -30.67 -13.13 -0.87
CA ASP A 104 -31.14 -14.48 -0.53
C ASP A 104 -32.19 -14.98 -1.52
N ALA A 105 -32.96 -14.07 -2.15
CA ALA A 105 -33.92 -14.38 -3.20
C ALA A 105 -33.28 -15.03 -4.44
N LEU A 106 -32.13 -14.51 -4.91
CA LEU A 106 -31.42 -15.10 -6.05
C LEU A 106 -30.76 -16.43 -5.68
N ILE A 107 -30.33 -16.58 -4.43
CA ILE A 107 -29.77 -17.84 -3.92
C ILE A 107 -30.88 -18.89 -3.82
N ALA A 108 -32.03 -18.55 -3.23
CA ALA A 108 -33.19 -19.43 -3.10
C ALA A 108 -33.71 -19.89 -4.47
N LYS A 109 -33.81 -18.97 -5.45
CA LYS A 109 -34.18 -19.30 -6.83
C LYS A 109 -33.19 -20.28 -7.48
N ARG A 110 -31.88 -20.08 -7.32
CA ARG A 110 -30.87 -21.03 -7.84
C ARG A 110 -30.93 -22.38 -7.14
N VAL A 111 -31.21 -22.42 -5.84
CA VAL A 111 -31.33 -23.67 -5.08
C VAL A 111 -32.59 -24.44 -5.51
N SER A 112 -33.73 -23.78 -5.71
CA SER A 112 -34.95 -24.42 -6.18
C SER A 112 -34.80 -24.97 -7.59
N GLU A 113 -34.21 -24.20 -8.51
CA GLU A 113 -33.89 -24.65 -9.88
C GLU A 113 -32.94 -25.86 -9.87
N LYS A 114 -31.91 -25.85 -9.02
CA LYS A 114 -30.98 -26.99 -8.88
C LYS A 114 -31.66 -28.23 -8.33
N LYS A 115 -32.53 -28.07 -7.31
CA LYS A 115 -33.32 -29.18 -6.75
C LYS A 115 -34.29 -29.76 -7.78
N ALA A 116 -34.98 -28.92 -8.55
CA ALA A 116 -35.90 -29.35 -9.60
C ALA A 116 -35.17 -30.14 -10.71
N LYS A 117 -34.01 -29.65 -11.17
CA LYS A 117 -33.18 -30.38 -12.15
C LYS A 117 -32.69 -31.73 -11.62
N ALA A 118 -32.21 -31.78 -10.38
CA ALA A 118 -31.79 -33.04 -9.76
C ALA A 118 -32.96 -34.02 -9.60
N GLY A 119 -34.15 -33.53 -9.23
CA GLY A 119 -35.38 -34.33 -9.17
C GLY A 119 -35.77 -34.90 -10.54
N ALA A 120 -35.72 -34.09 -11.60
CA ALA A 120 -36.01 -34.52 -12.97
C ALA A 120 -35.05 -35.61 -13.46
N ILE A 121 -33.75 -35.46 -13.19
CA ILE A 121 -32.72 -36.46 -13.54
C ILE A 121 -32.96 -37.77 -12.76
N LYS A 122 -33.26 -37.70 -11.46
CA LYS A 122 -33.58 -38.90 -10.67
C LYS A 122 -34.84 -39.59 -11.18
N ALA A 123 -35.88 -38.83 -11.54
CA ALA A 123 -37.11 -39.36 -12.08
C ALA A 123 -36.91 -40.01 -13.46
N SER A 124 -36.06 -39.44 -14.32
CA SER A 124 -35.71 -40.07 -15.60
C SER A 124 -34.96 -41.39 -15.39
N HIS A 125 -34.01 -41.44 -14.46
CA HIS A 125 -33.30 -42.67 -14.12
C HIS A 125 -34.21 -43.74 -13.51
N HIS A 126 -35.13 -43.37 -12.62
CA HIS A 126 -36.09 -44.33 -12.08
C HIS A 126 -36.97 -44.91 -13.18
N LYS A 127 -37.48 -44.08 -14.10
CA LYS A 127 -38.30 -44.55 -15.23
C LYS A 127 -37.56 -45.54 -16.12
N THR A 128 -36.27 -45.33 -16.39
CA THR A 128 -35.44 -46.27 -17.17
C THR A 128 -35.15 -47.58 -16.44
N THR A 129 -35.18 -47.62 -15.11
CA THR A 129 -34.93 -48.84 -14.34
C THR A 129 -36.19 -49.71 -14.20
N THR A 130 -37.38 -49.08 -14.17
CA THR A 130 -38.67 -49.77 -14.04
C THR A 130 -39.34 -50.15 -15.36
N ALA A 131 -38.76 -49.77 -16.51
CA ALA A 131 -39.18 -50.19 -17.84
C ALA A 131 -38.27 -51.31 -18.34
#